data_AF-A0A7V1E872-F1
#
_entry.id   AF-A0A7V1E872-F1
#
_cell.length_a   1.000
_cell.length_b   1.000
_cell.length_c   1.000
_cell.angle_alpha   90.00
_cell.angle_beta   90.00
_cell.angle_gamma   90.00
#
_symmetry.space_group_name_H-M   'P 1'
#
loop_
_entity.id
_entity.type
_entity.pdbx_description
1 polymer ?
#
loop_
_entity_poly.entity_id
_entity_poly.type
_entity_poly.pdbx_seq_one_letter_code
_entity_poly.pdbx_strand_id
1 'polypeptide(L)' 'MAKRTVYDVSFIVITGLSGAGKSEAARCFEDMGFFCIDNLPPSLV' A
#
# COMPACT_ATOMS: atom_id res chain seq x y z
N MET A 1 29.06 11.58 -4.27
CA MET A 1 27.67 12.07 -4.29
C MET A 1 26.76 10.86 -4.04
N ALA A 2 26.19 10.76 -2.83
CA ALA A 2 25.62 9.54 -2.28
C ALA A 2 24.30 9.13 -2.97
N LYS A 3 24.20 7.85 -3.38
CA LYS A 3 22.92 7.19 -3.66
C LYS A 3 22.14 7.10 -2.35
N ARG A 4 21.16 7.99 -2.15
CA ARG A 4 20.09 7.75 -1.19
C ARG A 4 19.06 6.85 -1.86
N THR A 5 19.25 5.54 -1.73
CA THR A 5 18.17 4.57 -1.94
C THR A 5 17.47 4.43 -0.60
N VAL A 6 16.41 5.22 -0.37
CA VAL A 6 15.52 5.03 0.77
C VAL A 6 14.32 4.26 0.24
N TYR A 7 14.26 2.96 0.52
CA TYR A 7 13.04 2.17 0.43
C TYR A 7 12.99 1.29 1.67
N ASP A 8 12.48 1.82 2.77
CA ASP A 8 11.99 0.98 3.87
C ASP A 8 10.54 1.36 4.14
N VAL A 9 9.70 1.02 3.16
CA VAL A 9 8.25 0.98 3.38
C VAL A 9 7.89 -0.49 3.37
N SER A 10 8.01 -1.12 4.54
CA SER A 10 7.77 -2.55 4.73
C SER A 10 6.28 -2.89 4.80
N PHE A 11 5.41 -1.91 5.08
CA PHE A 11 3.97 -2.10 5.21
C PHE A 11 3.19 -0.79 4.98
N ILE A 12 2.13 -0.83 4.17
CA ILE A 12 1.27 0.33 3.83
C ILE A 12 -0.19 0.00 4.16
N VAL A 13 -0.87 0.93 4.83
CA VAL A 13 -2.31 0.85 5.09
C VAL A 13 -3.05 1.82 4.18
N ILE A 14 -3.89 1.29 3.29
CA ILE A 14 -4.77 2.09 2.43
C ILE A 14 -6.12 2.23 3.14
N THR A 15 -6.57 3.47 3.38
CA THR A 15 -7.85 3.76 4.05
C THR A 15 -8.60 4.89 3.36
N GLY A 16 -9.89 5.03 3.67
CA GLY A 16 -10.78 6.04 3.11
C GLY A 16 -12.25 5.60 3.12
N LEU A 17 -13.16 6.58 2.99
CA LEU A 17 -14.60 6.34 2.89
C LEU A 17 -14.95 5.47 1.67
N SER A 18 -16.18 4.93 1.63
CA SER A 18 -16.67 4.23 0.44
C SER A 18 -16.68 5.18 -0.77
N GLY A 19 -16.14 4.73 -1.90
CA GLY A 19 -15.97 5.57 -3.09
C GLY A 19 -14.72 6.47 -3.09
N ALA A 20 -13.91 6.51 -2.03
CA ALA A 20 -12.68 7.35 -1.98
C ALA A 20 -11.51 6.85 -2.86
N GLY A 21 -11.71 5.81 -3.68
CA GLY A 21 -10.67 5.31 -4.59
C GLY A 21 -9.66 4.32 -3.97
N LYS A 22 -9.98 3.65 -2.86
CA LYS A 22 -9.08 2.65 -2.22
C LYS A 22 -8.62 1.56 -3.20
N SER A 23 -9.53 1.07 -4.04
CA SER A 23 -9.22 0.04 -5.04
C SER A 23 -8.28 0.54 -6.12
N GLU A 24 -8.42 1.79 -6.57
CA GLU A 24 -7.49 2.41 -7.53
C GLU A 24 -6.12 2.62 -6.90
N ALA A 25 -6.07 3.08 -5.64
CA ALA A 25 -4.81 3.20 -4.92
C ALA A 25 -4.09 1.85 -4.79
N ALA A 26 -4.81 0.78 -4.43
CA ALA A 26 -4.25 -0.58 -4.35
C ALA A 26 -3.67 -1.03 -5.69
N ARG A 27 -4.36 -0.76 -6.80
CA ARG A 27 -3.89 -1.09 -8.15
C ARG A 27 -2.60 -0.35 -8.51
N CYS A 28 -2.50 0.94 -8.18
CA CYS A 28 -1.27 1.69 -8.39
C CYS A 28 -0.09 1.11 -7.58
N PHE A 29 -0.35 0.63 -6.37
CA PHE A 29 0.68 -0.03 -5.55
C PHE A 29 1.08 -1.40 -6.11
N GLU A 30 0.14 -2.18 -6.65
CA GLU A 30 0.44 -3.42 -7.36
C GLU A 30 1.34 -3.18 -8.59
N ASP A 31 1.05 -2.13 -9.38
CA ASP A 31 1.88 -1.72 -10.51
C ASP A 31 3.32 -1.31 -10.08
N MET A 32 3.47 -0.84 -8.83
CA MET A 32 4.78 -0.52 -8.23
C MET A 32 5.49 -1.74 -7.60
N GLY A 33 4.87 -2.93 -7.65
CA GLY A 33 5.44 -4.18 -7.13
C GLY A 33 5.08 -4.52 -5.69
N PHE A 34 4.09 -3.84 -5.09
CA PHE A 34 3.57 -4.20 -3.76
C PHE A 34 2.61 -5.39 -3.83
N PHE A 35 2.59 -6.18 -2.76
CA PHE A 35 1.55 -7.17 -2.53
C PHE A 35 0.39 -6.54 -1.74
N CYS A 36 -0.74 -6.32 -2.40
CA CYS A 36 -1.92 -5.71 -1.80
C CYS A 36 -2.89 -6.79 -1.28
N ILE A 37 -3.38 -6.63 -0.05
CA ILE A 37 -4.42 -7.48 0.55
C ILE A 37 -5.59 -6.58 0.96
N ASP A 38 -6.78 -6.88 0.46
CA ASP A 38 -8.01 -6.20 0.88
C ASP A 38 -8.71 -6.99 2.00
N ASN A 39 -9.49 -6.29 2.83
CA ASN A 39 -10.26 -6.85 3.94
C ASN A 39 -9.46 -7.70 4.93
N LEU A 40 -8.17 -7.39 5.15
CA LEU A 40 -7.34 -8.05 6.14
C LEU A 40 -7.92 -7.82 7.56
N PRO A 41 -8.21 -8.88 8.34
CA PRO A 41 -8.62 -8.74 9.73
C PRO A 41 -7.60 -7.92 10.54
N PRO A 42 -8.04 -6.96 11.39
CA PRO A 42 -7.13 -6.14 12.19
C PRO A 42 -6.21 -6.94 13.13
N SER A 43 -6.56 -8.19 13.44
CA SER A 43 -5.73 -9.10 14.25
C SER A 43 -4.49 -9.63 13.55
N LEU A 44 -4.34 -9.40 12.24
CA LEU A 44 -3.24 -9.90 11.40
C LEU A 44 -2.26 -8.79 10.98
N VAL A 45 -2.47 -7.55 11.45
CA VAL A 45 -1.61 -6.38 11.21
C VAL A 45 -0.71 -6.14 12.41
#